data_AF-A0A9D8KJP2-F1
#
_entry.id   AF-A0A9D8KJP2-F1
#
_cell.length_a   1.000
_cell.length_b   1.000
_cell.length_c   1.000
_cell.angle_alpha   90.00
_cell.angle_beta   90.00
_cell.angle_gamma   90.00
#
_symmetry.space_group_name_H-M   'P 1'
#
loop_
_entity.id
_entity.type
_entity.pdbx_description
1 polymer ?
#
loop_
_entity_poly.entity_id
_entity_poly.type
_entity_poly.pdbx_seq_one_letter_code
_entity_poly.pdbx_strand_id
1 'polypeptide(L)'
;MAARDNETIVYDLSNDFGYSKRLEDLDRAIESKRRALNPDNYDENGVPKKGKRAWMQDSAYKKLLDQKRYIWHKVKKARKNRFGRIANQILMLGDTFTLYQEDFKSLQSRKDYNPEEMSWFDQRKQKGFEIMFNAPYEFVAILENKLSFKDLKLNKIKHKNK
;
A
#
# COMPACT_ATOMS: atom_id res chain seq x y z
N MET A 1 -31.21 -23.48 -22.84
CA MET A 1 -30.48 -23.55 -21.54
C MET A 1 -30.09 -22.12 -21.22
N ALA A 2 -30.82 -21.47 -20.29
CA ALA A 2 -30.68 -20.03 -20.05
C ALA A 2 -29.24 -19.69 -19.68
N ALA A 3 -28.68 -18.64 -20.29
CA ALA A 3 -27.44 -18.04 -19.84
C ALA A 3 -27.61 -17.73 -18.36
N ARG A 4 -26.81 -18.37 -17.50
CA ARG A 4 -26.74 -17.96 -16.10
C ARG A 4 -26.31 -16.50 -16.10
N ASP A 5 -27.14 -15.62 -15.55
CA ASP A 5 -26.74 -14.25 -15.28
C ASP A 5 -25.49 -14.32 -14.39
N ASN A 6 -24.34 -13.91 -14.93
CA ASN A 6 -23.10 -13.85 -14.16
C ASN A 6 -23.20 -12.69 -13.16
N GLU A 7 -23.76 -12.97 -12.00
CA GLU A 7 -23.83 -12.01 -10.91
C GLU A 7 -22.41 -11.55 -10.53
N THR A 8 -22.16 -10.25 -10.66
CA THR A 8 -20.85 -9.65 -10.35
C THR A 8 -20.95 -8.92 -9.03
N ILE A 9 -20.23 -9.42 -8.02
CA ILE A 9 -20.13 -8.78 -6.70
C ILE A 9 -18.81 -8.03 -6.62
N VAL A 10 -18.88 -6.73 -6.35
CA VAL A 10 -17.70 -5.85 -6.23
C VAL A 10 -17.44 -5.54 -4.77
N TYR A 11 -16.19 -5.76 -4.33
CA TYR A 11 -15.73 -5.44 -2.99
C TYR A 11 -14.73 -4.28 -3.02
N ASP A 12 -14.96 -3.26 -2.20
CA ASP A 12 -14.00 -2.18 -2.03
C ASP A 12 -12.82 -2.61 -1.14
N LEU A 13 -11.63 -2.64 -1.74
CA LEU A 13 -10.36 -2.92 -1.06
C LEU A 13 -9.60 -1.64 -0.68
N SER A 14 -10.13 -0.46 -1.01
CA SER A 14 -9.54 0.83 -0.65
C SER A 14 -9.48 1.00 0.86
N ASN A 15 -8.36 1.43 1.39
CA ASN A 15 -8.20 1.64 2.83
C ASN A 15 -7.95 3.11 3.17
N ASP A 16 -7.82 3.97 2.17
CA ASP A 16 -7.44 5.36 2.38
C ASP A 16 -8.62 6.21 2.84
N PHE A 17 -8.87 6.20 4.14
CA PHE A 17 -9.86 7.04 4.82
C PHE A 17 -9.28 8.43 5.17
N GLY A 18 -8.54 9.04 4.25
CA GLY A 18 -7.82 10.30 4.45
C GLY A 18 -6.56 10.16 5.34
N TYR A 19 -6.10 8.92 5.55
CA TYR A 19 -4.89 8.64 6.31
C TYR A 19 -3.65 8.98 5.50
N SER A 20 -3.70 8.89 4.17
CA SER A 20 -2.63 9.30 3.26
C SER A 20 -2.16 10.73 3.55
N LYS A 21 -3.08 11.69 3.45
CA LYS A 21 -2.81 13.11 3.69
C LYS A 21 -2.23 13.36 5.08
N ARG A 22 -2.80 12.72 6.12
CA ARG A 22 -2.29 12.84 7.50
C ARG A 22 -0.87 12.29 7.64
N LEU A 23 -0.54 11.19 6.97
CA LEU A 23 0.81 10.63 6.96
C LEU A 23 1.79 11.54 6.24
N GLU A 24 1.39 12.15 5.13
CA GLU A 24 2.22 13.13 4.42
C GLU A 24 2.51 14.37 5.26
N ASP A 25 1.50 14.91 5.95
CA ASP A 25 1.68 16.06 6.84
C ASP A 25 2.62 15.72 8.01
N LEU A 26 2.49 14.52 8.59
CA LEU A 26 3.43 14.01 9.60
C LEU A 26 4.84 13.85 9.05
N ASP A 27 5.00 13.33 7.83
CA ASP A 27 6.32 13.16 7.22
C ASP A 27 7.02 14.49 6.98
N ARG A 28 6.28 15.53 6.56
CA ARG A 28 6.82 16.89 6.45
C ARG A 28 7.21 17.45 7.82
N ALA A 29 6.40 17.23 8.86
CA ALA A 29 6.70 17.68 10.22
C ALA A 29 7.93 16.97 10.81
N ILE A 30 8.03 15.65 10.64
CA ILE A 30 9.19 14.83 11.04
C ILE A 30 10.44 15.33 10.33
N GLU A 31 10.37 15.55 9.02
CA GLU A 31 11.53 16.01 8.24
C GLU A 31 11.99 17.41 8.65
N SER A 32 11.05 18.35 8.83
CA SER A 32 11.34 19.70 9.30
C SER A 32 12.02 19.68 10.68
N LYS A 33 11.51 18.89 11.63
CA LYS A 33 12.12 18.72 12.95
C LYS A 33 13.49 18.06 12.88
N ARG A 34 13.66 17.02 12.04
CA ARG A 34 14.93 16.35 11.83
C ARG A 34 16.02 17.35 11.40
N ARG A 35 15.70 18.23 10.45
CA ARG A 35 16.60 19.30 9.98
C ARG A 35 16.91 20.33 11.06
N ALA A 36 15.89 20.81 11.77
CA ALA A 36 16.05 21.79 12.83
C ALA A 36 16.92 21.29 13.99
N LEU A 37 16.80 20.01 14.35
CA LEU A 37 17.59 19.39 15.42
C LEU A 37 19.02 19.02 14.98
N ASN A 38 19.27 18.93 13.67
CA ASN A 38 20.52 18.43 13.12
C ASN A 38 21.02 19.30 11.96
N PRO A 39 21.14 20.64 12.12
CA PRO A 39 21.49 21.52 11.00
C PRO A 39 22.85 21.17 10.39
N ASP A 40 23.83 20.81 11.22
CA ASP A 40 25.19 20.46 10.79
C ASP A 40 25.26 19.20 9.91
N ASN A 41 24.22 18.37 9.93
CA ASN A 41 24.14 17.14 9.15
C ASN A 41 23.75 17.38 7.69
N TYR A 42 23.36 18.60 7.32
CA TYR A 42 22.93 18.98 5.98
C TYR A 42 23.94 19.92 5.33
N ASP A 43 24.04 19.86 4.00
CA ASP A 43 24.74 20.88 3.22
C ASP A 43 23.86 22.13 3.02
N GLU A 44 24.43 23.19 2.43
CA GLU A 44 23.70 24.43 2.14
C GLU A 44 22.51 24.19 1.19
N ASN A 45 22.58 23.15 0.36
CA ASN A 45 21.52 22.75 -0.58
C ASN A 45 20.43 21.88 0.08
N GLY A 46 20.53 21.62 1.39
CA GLY A 46 19.56 20.83 2.16
C GLY A 46 19.66 19.31 1.97
N VAL A 47 20.71 18.82 1.31
CA VAL A 47 21.00 17.39 1.15
C VAL A 47 21.72 16.89 2.40
N PRO A 48 21.32 15.72 2.96
CA PRO A 48 22.08 15.10 4.03
C PRO A 48 23.51 14.82 3.57
N LYS A 49 24.49 15.36 4.30
CA LYS A 49 25.90 15.10 4.01
C LYS A 49 26.16 13.57 4.06
N LYS A 50 27.18 13.09 3.34
CA LYS A 50 27.55 11.66 3.30
C LYS A 50 28.34 11.23 4.55
N GLY A 51 28.24 9.95 4.94
CA GLY A 51 28.97 9.36 6.09
C GLY A 51 28.15 9.23 7.37
N LYS A 52 28.74 8.55 8.38
CA LYS A 52 28.11 8.32 9.69
C LYS A 52 27.97 9.66 10.45
N ARG A 53 26.77 9.93 10.96
CA ARG A 53 26.46 11.11 11.80
C ARG A 53 25.57 10.74 12.97
N ALA A 54 25.68 11.51 14.05
CA ALA A 54 24.73 11.47 15.14
C ALA A 54 23.43 12.17 14.70
N TRP A 55 22.29 11.52 14.94
CA TRP A 55 20.97 12.10 14.68
C TRP A 55 20.29 12.34 16.02
N MET A 56 20.30 13.59 16.46
CA MET A 56 19.57 14.01 17.65
C MET A 56 18.07 13.85 17.42
N GLN A 57 17.41 13.24 18.40
CA GLN A 57 15.96 13.05 18.43
C GLN A 57 15.45 13.48 19.80
N ASP A 58 14.79 14.63 19.84
CA ASP A 58 14.14 15.13 21.04
C ASP A 58 12.81 14.38 21.32
N SER A 59 12.16 14.72 22.43
CA SER A 59 10.89 14.11 22.81
C SER A 59 9.76 14.45 21.82
N ALA A 60 9.78 15.65 21.22
CA ALA A 60 8.77 16.08 20.24
C ALA A 60 8.87 15.30 18.93
N TYR A 61 10.08 15.08 18.42
CA TYR A 61 10.36 14.26 17.25
C TYR A 61 9.89 12.81 17.46
N LYS A 62 10.18 12.24 18.63
CA LYS A 62 9.71 10.89 18.98
C LYS A 62 8.18 10.81 19.01
N LYS A 63 7.50 11.81 19.58
CA LYS A 63 6.03 11.90 19.55
C LYS A 63 5.46 11.89 18.12
N LEU A 64 6.08 12.61 17.18
CA LEU A 64 5.66 12.59 15.77
C LEU A 64 5.83 11.20 15.14
N LEU A 65 6.94 10.52 15.41
CA LEU A 65 7.16 9.13 14.96
C LEU A 65 6.11 8.18 15.53
N ASP A 66 5.77 8.33 16.81
CA ASP A 66 4.75 7.51 17.47
C ASP A 66 3.35 7.75 16.89
N GLN A 67 3.01 9.01 16.60
CA GLN A 67 1.76 9.35 15.89
C GLN A 67 1.70 8.68 14.52
N LYS A 68 2.78 8.75 13.73
CA LYS A 68 2.86 8.07 12.43
C LYS A 68 2.69 6.56 12.58
N ARG A 69 3.38 5.94 13.54
CA ARG A 69 3.26 4.51 13.85
C ARG A 69 1.82 4.12 14.23
N TYR A 70 1.17 4.94 15.05
CA TYR A 70 -0.19 4.71 15.50
C TYR A 70 -1.22 4.75 14.35
N ILE A 71 -1.05 5.69 13.40
CA ILE A 71 -1.88 5.73 12.19
C ILE A 71 -1.71 4.43 11.39
N TRP A 72 -0.47 4.02 11.12
CA TRP A 72 -0.22 2.76 10.39
C TRP A 72 -0.79 1.54 11.10
N HIS A 73 -0.73 1.50 12.43
CA HIS A 73 -1.34 0.45 13.23
C HIS A 73 -2.87 0.39 13.03
N LYS A 74 -3.56 1.54 13.07
CA LYS A 74 -5.00 1.63 12.80
C LYS A 74 -5.35 1.15 11.39
N VAL A 75 -4.62 1.65 10.39
CA VAL A 75 -4.78 1.31 8.97
C VAL A 75 -4.65 -0.21 8.76
N LYS A 76 -3.61 -0.83 9.34
CA LYS A 76 -3.38 -2.27 9.24
C LYS A 76 -4.47 -3.09 9.94
N LYS A 77 -4.91 -2.68 11.14
CA LYS A 77 -5.96 -3.38 11.89
C LYS A 77 -7.29 -3.33 11.14
N ALA A 78 -7.68 -2.16 10.64
CA ALA A 78 -8.90 -1.99 9.84
C ALA A 78 -8.87 -2.85 8.57
N ARG A 79 -7.74 -2.84 7.85
CA ARG A 79 -7.52 -3.66 6.65
C ARG A 79 -7.70 -5.14 6.92
N LYS A 80 -7.02 -5.68 7.95
CA LYS A 80 -7.12 -7.10 8.32
C LYS A 80 -8.55 -7.52 8.63
N ASN A 81 -9.27 -6.70 9.40
CA ASN A 81 -10.67 -6.96 9.73
C ASN A 81 -11.55 -6.99 8.48
N ARG A 82 -11.40 -6.01 7.58
CA ARG A 82 -12.15 -5.96 6.32
C ARG A 82 -11.84 -7.16 5.43
N PHE A 83 -10.56 -7.47 5.24
CA PHE A 83 -10.12 -8.63 4.44
C PHE A 83 -10.66 -9.94 4.99
N GLY A 84 -10.67 -10.11 6.32
CA GLY A 84 -11.28 -11.27 6.96
C GLY A 84 -12.78 -11.41 6.65
N ARG A 85 -13.53 -10.29 6.66
CA ARG A 85 -14.96 -10.28 6.33
C ARG A 85 -15.21 -10.62 4.86
N ILE A 86 -14.50 -9.96 3.95
CA ILE A 86 -14.63 -10.20 2.50
C ILE A 86 -14.28 -11.65 2.17
N ALA A 87 -13.18 -12.18 2.74
CA ALA A 87 -12.80 -13.57 2.50
C ALA A 87 -13.85 -14.55 3.02
N ASN A 88 -14.49 -14.29 4.17
CA ASN A 88 -15.61 -15.11 4.64
C ASN A 88 -16.81 -15.06 3.70
N GLN A 89 -17.16 -13.89 3.16
CA GLN A 89 -18.25 -13.76 2.20
C GLN A 89 -17.94 -14.55 0.92
N ILE A 90 -16.73 -14.43 0.38
CA ILE A 90 -16.28 -15.18 -0.79
C ILE A 90 -16.38 -16.70 -0.55
N LEU A 91 -15.99 -17.18 0.63
CA LEU A 91 -16.09 -18.59 1.00
C LEU A 91 -17.53 -19.13 1.07
N MET A 92 -18.53 -18.26 1.22
CA MET A 92 -19.93 -18.66 1.20
C MET A 92 -20.50 -18.77 -0.21
N LEU A 93 -19.82 -18.22 -1.22
CA LEU A 93 -20.32 -18.15 -2.60
C LEU A 93 -20.04 -19.43 -3.42
N GLY A 94 -19.11 -20.28 -2.99
CA GLY A 94 -18.83 -21.54 -3.68
C GLY A 94 -17.59 -22.27 -3.17
N ASP A 95 -17.19 -23.31 -3.91
CA ASP A 95 -16.12 -24.23 -3.49
C ASP A 95 -14.88 -24.17 -4.40
N THR A 96 -14.98 -23.52 -5.57
CA THR A 96 -13.87 -23.39 -6.54
C THR A 96 -13.46 -21.93 -6.67
N PHE A 97 -12.17 -21.66 -6.46
CA PHE A 97 -11.62 -20.31 -6.41
C PHE A 97 -10.46 -20.15 -7.40
N THR A 98 -10.59 -19.16 -8.27
CA THR A 98 -9.57 -18.79 -9.24
C THR A 98 -9.18 -17.33 -9.02
N LEU A 99 -7.89 -17.07 -8.86
CA LEU A 99 -7.32 -15.73 -8.74
C LEU A 99 -6.58 -15.37 -10.03
N TYR A 100 -7.03 -14.30 -10.68
CA TYR A 100 -6.27 -13.65 -11.74
C TYR A 100 -5.32 -12.64 -11.08
N GLN A 101 -4.04 -12.98 -11.06
CA GLN A 101 -3.04 -12.19 -10.37
C GLN A 101 -2.39 -11.18 -11.31
N GLU A 102 -2.58 -9.89 -10.98
CA GLU A 102 -1.87 -8.77 -11.56
C GLU A 102 -0.39 -8.76 -11.17
N ASP A 103 0.45 -8.21 -12.05
CA ASP A 103 1.84 -7.93 -11.72
C ASP A 103 1.95 -6.61 -10.93
N PHE A 104 1.71 -6.68 -9.63
CA PHE A 104 1.83 -5.52 -8.75
C PHE A 104 3.22 -4.89 -8.74
N LYS A 105 4.27 -5.63 -9.12
CA LYS A 105 5.64 -5.10 -9.19
C LYS A 105 5.78 -4.12 -10.36
N SER A 106 5.25 -4.47 -11.54
CA SER A 106 5.20 -3.53 -12.65
C SER A 106 4.24 -2.36 -12.38
N LEU A 107 3.11 -2.58 -11.69
CA LEU A 107 2.21 -1.48 -11.30
C LEU A 107 2.83 -0.52 -10.26
N GLN A 108 3.87 -0.95 -9.55
CA GLN A 108 4.62 -0.11 -8.62
C GLN A 108 5.73 0.70 -9.33
N SER A 109 6.21 0.24 -10.49
CA SER A 109 7.29 0.93 -11.21
C SER A 109 6.82 2.29 -11.72
N ARG A 110 7.77 3.23 -11.85
CA ARG A 110 7.48 4.51 -12.48
C ARG A 110 7.27 4.28 -13.97
N LYS A 111 6.37 5.06 -14.58
CA LYS A 111 6.28 5.10 -16.04
C LYS A 111 7.60 5.62 -16.61
N ASP A 112 8.05 5.02 -17.70
CA ASP A 112 9.15 5.58 -18.49
C ASP A 112 8.69 6.89 -19.11
N TYR A 113 9.60 7.86 -19.24
CA TYR A 113 9.25 9.14 -19.83
C TYR A 113 9.07 8.97 -21.34
N ASN A 114 7.93 9.40 -21.84
CA ASN A 114 7.60 9.42 -23.26
C ASN A 114 7.36 10.88 -23.66
N PRO A 115 8.27 11.52 -24.43
CA PRO A 115 8.13 12.92 -24.83
C PRO A 115 6.88 13.21 -25.67
N GLU A 116 6.32 12.21 -26.35
CA GLU A 116 5.13 12.36 -27.21
C GLU A 116 3.82 12.34 -26.40
N GLU A 117 3.81 11.64 -25.27
CA GLU A 117 2.61 11.41 -24.46
C GLU A 117 2.63 12.15 -23.11
N MET A 118 3.79 12.67 -22.69
CA MET A 118 3.97 13.27 -21.37
C MET A 118 4.67 14.63 -21.44
N SER A 119 4.11 15.58 -20.70
CA SER A 119 4.70 16.88 -20.39
C SER A 119 5.76 16.77 -19.27
N TRP A 120 6.65 17.75 -19.20
CA TRP A 120 7.60 17.92 -18.10
C TRP A 120 6.92 18.00 -16.72
N PHE A 121 5.68 18.49 -16.67
CA PHE A 121 4.91 18.63 -15.42
C PHE A 121 4.18 17.33 -15.01
N ASP A 122 4.15 16.31 -15.87
CA ASP A 122 3.39 15.10 -15.59
C ASP A 122 4.08 14.20 -14.57
N GLN A 123 3.28 13.63 -13.67
CA GLN A 123 3.78 12.72 -12.66
C GLN A 123 3.94 11.32 -13.25
N ARG A 124 5.17 10.80 -13.25
CA ARG A 124 5.48 9.41 -13.62
C ARG A 124 5.14 8.38 -12.52
N LYS A 125 4.41 8.80 -11.47
CA LYS A 125 3.97 7.92 -10.38
C LYS A 125 2.83 7.02 -10.89
N GLN A 126 2.87 5.74 -10.54
CA GLN A 126 1.79 4.80 -10.80
C GLN A 126 1.04 4.45 -9.50
N LYS A 127 0.75 3.17 -9.28
CA LYS A 127 -0.11 2.67 -8.19
C LYS A 127 0.67 2.29 -6.94
N GLY A 128 1.97 2.61 -6.84
CA GLY A 128 2.82 2.19 -5.73
C GLY A 128 2.27 2.61 -4.35
N PHE A 129 1.71 3.81 -4.24
CA PHE A 129 1.10 4.28 -3.00
C PHE A 129 -0.18 3.51 -2.66
N GLU A 130 -1.07 3.32 -3.64
CA GLU A 130 -2.30 2.54 -3.48
C GLU A 130 -2.02 1.09 -3.11
N ILE A 131 -1.04 0.46 -3.76
CA ILE A 131 -0.61 -0.92 -3.48
C ILE A 131 -0.07 -1.03 -2.05
N MET A 132 0.73 -0.07 -1.59
CA MET A 132 1.21 -0.03 -0.21
C MET A 132 0.06 0.10 0.80
N PHE A 133 -0.91 0.96 0.49
CA PHE A 133 -2.00 1.28 1.40
C PHE A 133 -3.04 0.14 1.48
N ASN A 134 -3.40 -0.41 0.33
CA ASN A 134 -4.39 -1.47 0.20
C ASN A 134 -3.80 -2.85 0.40
N ALA A 135 -2.49 -3.06 0.19
CA ALA A 135 -1.77 -4.33 0.40
C ALA A 135 -2.52 -5.56 -0.16
N PRO A 136 -2.78 -5.62 -1.48
CA PRO A 136 -3.59 -6.67 -2.10
C PRO A 136 -3.06 -8.09 -1.84
N TYR A 137 -1.74 -8.28 -1.71
CA TYR A 137 -1.15 -9.56 -1.33
C TYR A 137 -1.57 -10.04 0.07
N GLU A 138 -1.81 -9.13 1.01
CA GLU A 138 -2.29 -9.50 2.35
C GLU A 138 -3.70 -10.09 2.27
N PHE A 139 -4.56 -9.57 1.37
CA PHE A 139 -5.87 -10.15 1.13
C PHE A 139 -5.76 -11.57 0.56
N VAL A 140 -4.92 -11.78 -0.46
CA VAL A 140 -4.68 -13.10 -1.04
C VAL A 140 -4.20 -14.09 0.02
N ALA A 141 -3.24 -13.69 0.86
CA ALA A 141 -2.75 -14.53 1.95
C ALA A 141 -3.83 -14.89 2.98
N ILE A 142 -4.70 -13.94 3.34
CA ILE A 142 -5.83 -14.20 4.24
C ILE A 142 -6.83 -15.17 3.61
N LEU A 143 -7.12 -15.02 2.31
CA LEU A 143 -8.01 -15.91 1.58
C LEU A 143 -7.44 -17.32 1.51
N GLU A 144 -6.16 -17.47 1.14
CA GLU A 144 -5.48 -18.78 1.10
C GLU A 144 -5.49 -19.49 2.44
N ASN A 145 -5.17 -18.78 3.52
CA ASN A 145 -5.22 -19.35 4.87
C ASN A 145 -6.63 -19.83 5.25
N LYS A 146 -7.68 -19.13 4.83
CA LYS A 146 -9.05 -19.55 5.12
C LYS A 146 -9.50 -20.72 4.26
N LEU A 147 -9.07 -20.77 3.01
CA LEU A 147 -9.31 -21.90 2.12
C LEU A 147 -8.63 -23.17 2.64
N SER A 148 -7.40 -23.06 3.15
CA SER A 148 -6.68 -24.21 3.70
C SER A 148 -7.36 -24.84 4.92
N PHE A 149 -8.09 -24.06 5.73
CA PHE A 149 -8.90 -24.62 6.82
C PHE A 149 -10.12 -25.44 6.35
N LYS A 150 -10.46 -25.36 5.06
CA LYS A 150 -11.55 -26.11 4.42
C LYS A 150 -11.03 -27.13 3.39
N ASP A 151 -9.72 -27.38 3.37
CA ASP A 151 -9.06 -28.23 2.37
C ASP A 151 -9.26 -27.77 0.90
N LEU A 152 -9.57 -26.48 0.72
CA LEU A 152 -9.74 -25.86 -0.59
C LEU A 152 -8.43 -25.19 -1.05
N LYS A 153 -8.25 -25.07 -2.36
CA LYS A 153 -7.07 -24.45 -2.98
C LYS A 153 -7.45 -23.26 -3.84
N LEU A 154 -6.57 -22.25 -3.85
CA LEU A 154 -6.69 -21.08 -4.70
C LEU A 154 -5.90 -21.29 -5.99
N ASN A 155 -6.58 -21.37 -7.13
CA ASN A 155 -5.93 -21.51 -8.43
C ASN A 155 -5.43 -20.15 -8.93
N LYS A 156 -4.12 -19.92 -8.90
CA LYS A 156 -3.50 -18.65 -9.31
C LYS A 156 -3.14 -18.67 -10.79
N ILE A 157 -3.75 -17.77 -11.56
CA ILE A 157 -3.43 -17.53 -12.96
C ILE A 157 -2.67 -16.21 -13.03
N LYS A 158 -1.41 -16.24 -13.48
CA LYS A 158 -0.62 -15.03 -13.68
C LYS A 158 -1.09 -14.32 -14.93
N HIS A 159 -1.27 -13.00 -14.86
CA HIS A 159 -1.47 -12.17 -16.04
C HIS A 159 -0.22 -12.31 -16.94
N LYS A 160 -0.40 -12.74 -18.19
CA LYS A 160 0.65 -12.67 -19.22
C LYS A 160 0.53 -11.30 -19.85
N ASN A 161 1.46 -10.40 -19.54
CA ASN A 161 1.58 -9.15 -20.29
C ASN A 161 1.90 -9.52 -21.75
N LYS A 162 1.05 -9.07 -22.66
CA LYS A 162 1.21 -9.19 -24.11
C LYS A 162 2.04 -8.02 -24.60
#